data_AF-A0A7S9Z7T5-F1
#
_entry.id   AF-A0A7S9Z7T5-F1
#
_cell.length_a   1.000
_cell.length_b   1.000
_cell.length_c   1.000
_cell.angle_alpha   90.00
_cell.angle_beta   90.00
_cell.angle_gamma   90.00
#
_symmetry.space_group_name_H-M   'P 1'
#
loop_
_entity.id
_entity.type
_entity.pdbx_description
1 polymer ?
#
loop_
_entity_poly.entity_id
_entity_poly.type
_entity_poly.pdbx_seq_one_letter_code
_entity_poly.pdbx_strand_id
1 'polypeptide(L)'
;MTMVAHKCRKLAYVPLVSADIAWISAFLILCGYAFGYEALIRPLNNGPASNILTIVLMVFAASATHGVIRASHPQPVFFTVIYLGLLISVVRLFEASLGTNYLQVWINSVILSEFPINRELPNVTSWNTALFFTCYFVALWGFRTPRLKVMLASMGIAAVILVVAWIGYALGVPALYGNMSMITGSICSILLIGLGSLCIVTRPRDNSRD
;
A
#
# COMPACT_ATOMS: atom_id res chain seq x y z
N MET A 1 -1.02 37.13 3.93
CA MET A 1 -1.54 35.83 4.47
C MET A 1 -2.09 34.88 3.40
N THR A 2 -2.33 35.30 2.16
CA THR A 2 -2.93 34.50 1.07
C THR A 2 -1.95 33.51 0.38
N MET A 3 -0.64 33.78 0.41
CA MET A 3 0.35 32.95 -0.30
C MET A 3 0.61 31.57 0.37
N VAL A 4 0.43 31.46 1.68
CA VAL A 4 0.62 30.20 2.44
C VAL A 4 -0.56 29.24 2.22
N ALA A 5 -1.79 29.76 2.18
CA ALA A 5 -2.99 28.96 1.94
C ALA A 5 -2.97 28.29 0.54
N HIS A 6 -2.43 28.98 -0.45
CA HIS A 6 -2.33 28.45 -1.81
C HIS A 6 -1.27 27.34 -1.94
N LYS A 7 -0.20 27.39 -1.13
CA LYS A 7 0.87 26.39 -1.10
C LYS A 7 0.38 25.09 -0.42
N CYS A 8 -0.36 25.20 0.69
CA CYS A 8 -0.96 24.04 1.36
C CYS A 8 -1.98 23.29 0.49
N ARG A 9 -2.77 23.99 -0.35
CA ARG A 9 -3.69 23.34 -1.32
C ARG A 9 -2.97 22.53 -2.39
N LYS A 10 -1.82 23.00 -2.91
CA LYS A 10 -1.07 22.30 -3.96
C LYS A 10 -0.39 21.04 -3.43
N LEU A 11 0.12 21.04 -2.20
CA LEU A 11 0.73 19.85 -1.62
C LEU A 11 -0.30 18.78 -1.20
N ALA A 12 -1.55 19.17 -0.88
CA ALA A 12 -2.65 18.22 -0.66
C ALA A 12 -3.09 17.46 -1.93
N TYR A 13 -2.61 17.87 -3.11
CA TYR A 13 -2.87 17.20 -4.38
C TYR A 13 -2.02 15.93 -4.58
N VAL A 14 -0.77 15.95 -4.11
CA VAL A 14 0.16 14.81 -4.23
C VAL A 14 -0.38 13.51 -3.62
N PRO A 15 -0.93 13.49 -2.39
CA PRO A 15 -1.46 12.26 -1.82
C PRO A 15 -2.74 11.79 -2.52
N LEU A 16 -3.57 12.69 -3.06
CA LEU A 16 -4.73 12.33 -3.86
C LEU A 16 -4.33 11.67 -5.17
N VAL A 17 -3.41 12.28 -5.92
CA VAL A 17 -2.89 11.71 -7.16
C VAL A 17 -2.23 10.35 -6.91
N SER A 18 -1.50 10.20 -5.80
CA SER A 18 -0.90 8.90 -5.45
C SER A 18 -1.95 7.81 -5.21
N ALA A 19 -3.08 8.17 -4.60
CA ALA A 19 -4.19 7.26 -4.35
C ALA A 19 -4.94 6.94 -5.66
N ASP A 20 -5.17 7.93 -6.52
CA ASP A 20 -5.77 7.74 -7.84
C ASP A 20 -4.93 6.77 -8.70
N ILE A 21 -3.61 6.97 -8.73
CA ILE A 21 -2.68 6.07 -9.44
C ILE A 21 -2.77 4.65 -8.88
N ALA A 22 -2.79 4.48 -7.56
CA ALA A 22 -2.90 3.17 -6.94
C ALA A 22 -4.23 2.48 -7.26
N TRP A 23 -5.34 3.22 -7.27
CA TRP A 23 -6.66 2.73 -7.69
C TRP A 23 -6.67 2.26 -9.14
N ILE A 24 -6.21 3.10 -10.06
CA ILE A 24 -6.15 2.78 -11.49
C ILE A 24 -5.25 1.57 -11.71
N SER A 25 -4.10 1.53 -11.05
CA SER A 25 -3.15 0.42 -11.20
C SER A 25 -3.72 -0.89 -10.63
N ALA A 26 -4.39 -0.85 -9.47
CA ALA A 26 -5.07 -2.01 -8.91
C ALA A 26 -6.14 -2.57 -9.87
N PHE A 27 -6.92 -1.68 -10.50
CA PHE A 27 -7.89 -2.06 -11.52
C PHE A 27 -7.21 -2.68 -12.75
N LEU A 28 -6.12 -2.10 -13.25
CA LEU A 28 -5.36 -2.64 -14.37
C LEU A 28 -4.80 -4.05 -14.07
N ILE A 29 -4.30 -4.29 -12.86
CA ILE A 29 -3.83 -5.62 -12.45
C ILE A 29 -4.99 -6.61 -12.44
N LEU A 30 -6.17 -6.21 -11.94
CA LEU A 30 -7.38 -7.05 -11.98
C LEU A 30 -7.82 -7.36 -13.42
N CYS A 31 -7.76 -6.38 -14.33
CA CYS A 31 -7.97 -6.63 -15.75
C CYS A 31 -6.94 -7.63 -16.30
N GLY A 32 -5.68 -7.55 -15.87
CA GLY A 32 -4.65 -8.54 -16.19
C GLY A 32 -5.08 -9.96 -15.79
N TYR A 33 -5.60 -10.13 -14.58
CA TYR A 33 -6.15 -11.41 -14.11
C TYR A 33 -7.37 -11.86 -14.93
N ALA A 34 -8.29 -10.94 -15.23
CA ALA A 34 -9.53 -11.23 -15.97
C ALA A 34 -9.30 -11.66 -17.41
N PHE A 35 -8.39 -10.97 -18.11
CA PHE A 35 -8.14 -11.19 -19.54
C PHE A 35 -6.96 -12.10 -19.83
N GLY A 36 -6.28 -12.61 -18.80
CA GLY A 36 -5.13 -13.48 -19.00
C GLY A 36 -3.89 -12.75 -19.50
N TYR A 37 -3.71 -11.47 -19.16
CA TYR A 37 -2.60 -10.66 -19.65
C TYR A 37 -1.48 -10.54 -18.61
N GLU A 38 -0.49 -11.44 -18.68
CA GLU A 38 0.56 -11.61 -17.67
C GLU A 38 1.38 -10.33 -17.44
N ALA A 39 1.66 -9.52 -18.47
CA ALA A 39 2.49 -8.32 -18.34
C ALA A 39 1.89 -7.26 -17.39
N LEU A 40 0.57 -7.26 -17.18
CA LEU A 40 -0.10 -6.37 -16.22
C LEU A 40 -0.01 -6.88 -14.77
N ILE A 41 0.35 -8.14 -14.57
CA ILE A 41 0.46 -8.79 -13.27
C ILE A 41 1.95 -8.94 -12.87
N ARG A 42 2.79 -9.21 -13.87
CA ARG A 42 4.19 -9.60 -13.77
C ARG A 42 4.96 -8.97 -14.95
N PRO A 43 5.53 -7.77 -14.77
CA PRO A 43 6.14 -7.03 -15.87
C PRO A 43 7.53 -7.57 -16.24
N LEU A 44 8.18 -8.28 -15.31
CA LEU A 44 9.46 -8.92 -15.53
C LEU A 44 9.24 -10.40 -15.83
N ASN A 45 9.77 -10.87 -16.94
CA ASN A 45 9.83 -12.30 -17.25
C ASN A 45 10.48 -13.03 -16.08
N ASN A 46 9.86 -14.11 -15.62
CA ASN A 46 10.30 -14.90 -14.47
C ASN A 46 10.29 -14.17 -13.09
N GLY A 47 9.81 -12.92 -13.00
CA GLY A 47 9.70 -12.18 -11.73
C GLY A 47 8.49 -12.60 -10.86
N PRO A 48 8.26 -11.96 -9.71
CA PRO A 48 7.05 -12.21 -8.92
C PRO A 48 5.84 -11.47 -9.48
N ALA A 49 4.67 -12.09 -9.35
CA ALA A 49 3.37 -11.54 -9.76
C ALA A 49 2.71 -10.74 -8.63
N SER A 50 1.94 -9.70 -8.96
CA SER A 50 1.14 -8.94 -8.00
C SER A 50 -0.06 -9.77 -7.54
N ASN A 51 -0.01 -10.29 -6.32
CA ASN A 51 -1.09 -11.12 -5.73
C ASN A 51 -2.39 -10.32 -5.50
N ILE A 52 -3.55 -10.96 -5.63
CA ILE A 52 -4.86 -10.35 -5.36
C ILE A 52 -5.00 -9.77 -3.96
N LEU A 53 -4.50 -10.43 -2.93
CA LEU A 53 -4.48 -9.86 -1.58
C LEU A 53 -3.73 -8.52 -1.54
N THR A 54 -2.66 -8.41 -2.32
CA THR A 54 -1.91 -7.16 -2.48
C THR A 54 -2.77 -6.09 -3.17
N ILE A 55 -3.52 -6.46 -4.20
CA ILE A 55 -4.45 -5.56 -4.89
C ILE A 55 -5.54 -5.06 -3.93
N VAL A 56 -6.13 -5.94 -3.13
CA VAL A 56 -7.14 -5.58 -2.11
C VAL A 56 -6.55 -4.58 -1.11
N LEU A 57 -5.34 -4.83 -0.62
CA LEU A 57 -4.64 -3.92 0.28
C LEU A 57 -4.31 -2.57 -0.40
N MET A 58 -3.96 -2.54 -1.69
CA MET A 58 -3.79 -1.30 -2.46
C MET A 58 -5.07 -0.49 -2.55
N VAL A 59 -6.19 -1.16 -2.85
CA VAL A 59 -7.52 -0.51 -2.92
C VAL A 59 -7.90 0.08 -1.57
N PHE A 60 -7.67 -0.66 -0.48
CA PHE A 60 -7.93 -0.17 0.87
C PHE A 60 -7.01 1.00 1.24
N ALA A 61 -5.72 0.91 0.92
CA ALA A 61 -4.76 1.98 1.15
C ALA A 61 -5.15 3.26 0.39
N ALA A 62 -5.47 3.14 -0.90
CA ALA A 62 -5.89 4.27 -1.72
C ALA A 62 -7.21 4.89 -1.24
N SER A 63 -8.20 4.06 -0.92
CA SER A 63 -9.51 4.51 -0.39
C SER A 63 -9.37 5.22 0.96
N ALA A 64 -8.56 4.65 1.86
CA ALA A 64 -8.27 5.26 3.15
C ALA A 64 -7.56 6.61 2.98
N THR A 65 -6.57 6.69 2.09
CA THR A 65 -5.86 7.93 1.77
C THR A 65 -6.80 9.00 1.23
N HIS A 66 -7.69 8.68 0.28
CA HIS A 66 -8.73 9.60 -0.18
C HIS A 66 -9.62 10.11 0.97
N GLY A 67 -10.05 9.19 1.83
CA GLY A 67 -10.88 9.51 2.97
C GLY A 67 -10.25 10.46 3.96
N VAL A 68 -8.97 10.24 4.29
CA VAL A 68 -8.22 11.08 5.22
C VAL A 68 -8.00 12.48 4.66
N ILE A 69 -7.79 12.64 3.34
CA ILE A 69 -7.49 13.95 2.74
C ILE A 69 -8.75 14.76 2.44
N ARG A 70 -9.79 14.14 1.87
CA ARG A 70 -10.98 14.85 1.41
C ARG A 70 -11.91 15.25 2.56
N ALA A 71 -11.85 14.55 3.67
CA ALA A 71 -12.78 14.76 4.76
C ALA A 71 -12.24 15.76 5.79
N SER A 72 -12.92 16.89 5.93
CA SER A 72 -12.74 17.79 7.09
C SER A 72 -13.04 17.07 8.41
N HIS A 73 -13.93 16.06 8.35
CA HIS A 73 -14.21 15.08 9.40
C HIS A 73 -14.23 13.69 8.78
N PRO A 74 -13.17 12.87 8.92
CA PRO A 74 -13.11 11.54 8.32
C PRO A 74 -14.31 10.69 8.76
N GLN A 75 -15.08 10.23 7.77
CA GLN A 75 -16.24 9.40 8.00
C GLN A 75 -15.82 8.06 8.64
N PRO A 76 -16.67 7.44 9.50
CA PRO A 76 -16.38 6.16 10.14
C PRO A 76 -15.95 5.07 9.14
N VAL A 77 -16.51 5.10 7.93
CA VAL A 77 -16.23 4.16 6.85
C VAL A 77 -14.73 4.10 6.52
N PHE A 78 -14.03 5.24 6.46
CA PHE A 78 -12.61 5.26 6.13
C PHE A 78 -11.74 4.68 7.23
N PHE A 79 -12.16 4.84 8.50
CA PHE A 79 -11.50 4.18 9.61
C PHE A 79 -11.72 2.68 9.57
N THR A 80 -12.93 2.22 9.24
CA THR A 80 -13.20 0.80 9.03
C THR A 80 -12.28 0.23 7.95
N VAL A 81 -12.07 0.94 6.84
CA VAL A 81 -11.13 0.54 5.79
C VAL A 81 -9.68 0.45 6.30
N ILE A 82 -9.23 1.43 7.09
CA ILE A 82 -7.88 1.38 7.71
C ILE A 82 -7.75 0.17 8.64
N TYR A 83 -8.74 -0.07 9.51
CA TYR A 83 -8.71 -1.18 10.46
C TYR A 83 -8.78 -2.53 9.77
N LEU A 84 -9.61 -2.68 8.73
CA LEU A 84 -9.66 -3.90 7.92
C LEU A 84 -8.35 -4.13 7.18
N GLY A 85 -7.78 -3.09 6.56
CA GLY A 85 -6.47 -3.19 5.89
C GLY A 85 -5.37 -3.60 6.86
N LEU A 86 -5.34 -2.99 8.05
CA LEU A 86 -4.39 -3.32 9.11
C LEU A 86 -4.58 -4.75 9.62
N LEU A 87 -5.83 -5.16 9.85
CA LEU A 87 -6.15 -6.52 10.30
C LEU A 87 -5.65 -7.55 9.28
N ILE A 88 -5.98 -7.36 8.00
CA ILE A 88 -5.57 -8.26 6.92
C ILE A 88 -4.04 -8.31 6.81
N SER A 89 -3.36 -7.16 6.85
CA SER A 89 -1.90 -7.11 6.71
C SER A 89 -1.18 -7.74 7.91
N VAL A 90 -1.70 -7.55 9.13
CA VAL A 90 -1.18 -8.19 10.35
C VAL A 90 -1.41 -9.70 10.35
N VAL A 91 -2.62 -10.15 10.00
CA VAL A 91 -2.89 -11.60 9.89
C VAL A 91 -1.95 -12.21 8.85
N ARG A 92 -1.72 -11.54 7.72
CA ARG A 92 -0.77 -12.04 6.71
C ARG A 92 0.68 -12.09 7.22
N LEU A 93 1.11 -11.14 8.05
CA LEU A 93 2.42 -11.18 8.71
C LEU A 93 2.53 -12.40 9.65
N PHE A 94 1.49 -12.67 10.44
CA PHE A 94 1.44 -13.84 11.31
C PHE A 94 1.53 -15.14 10.51
N GLU A 95 0.74 -15.25 9.43
CA GLU A 95 0.79 -16.41 8.53
C GLU A 95 2.18 -16.62 7.93
N ALA A 96 2.80 -15.55 7.43
CA ALA A 96 4.15 -15.61 6.88
C ALA A 96 5.19 -16.05 7.94
N SER A 97 5.00 -15.66 9.21
CA SER A 97 5.86 -16.10 10.31
C SER A 97 5.65 -17.56 10.72
N LEU A 98 4.43 -18.09 10.57
CA LEU A 98 4.06 -19.47 10.89
C LEU A 98 4.25 -20.42 9.70
N GLY A 99 4.61 -19.90 8.51
CA GLY A 99 4.69 -20.69 7.29
C GLY A 99 3.33 -21.15 6.76
N THR A 100 2.24 -20.49 7.15
CA THR A 100 0.87 -20.82 6.74
C THR A 100 0.35 -19.82 5.69
N ASN A 101 -0.76 -20.14 5.00
CA ASN A 101 -1.33 -19.31 3.93
C ASN A 101 -2.87 -19.33 3.90
N TYR A 102 -3.55 -19.31 5.06
CA TYR A 102 -5.00 -19.47 5.14
C TYR A 102 -5.78 -18.36 4.42
N LEU A 103 -5.41 -17.09 4.62
CA LEU A 103 -6.00 -15.93 3.94
C LEU A 103 -5.92 -16.07 2.43
N GLN A 104 -4.76 -16.50 1.95
CA GLN A 104 -4.53 -16.67 0.53
C GLN A 104 -5.35 -17.84 -0.02
N VAL A 105 -5.44 -18.96 0.70
CA VAL A 105 -6.28 -20.09 0.31
C VAL A 105 -7.75 -19.67 0.23
N TRP A 106 -8.22 -18.90 1.20
CA TRP A 106 -9.60 -18.40 1.22
C TRP A 106 -9.88 -17.41 0.08
N ILE A 107 -8.97 -16.46 -0.16
CA ILE A 107 -9.09 -15.53 -1.31
C ILE A 107 -9.07 -16.30 -2.62
N ASN A 108 -8.18 -17.30 -2.73
CA ASN A 108 -8.07 -18.08 -3.96
C ASN A 108 -9.33 -18.93 -4.21
N SER A 109 -9.94 -19.50 -3.16
CA SER A 109 -11.14 -20.32 -3.32
C SER A 109 -12.39 -19.50 -3.65
N VAL A 110 -12.45 -18.25 -3.19
CA VAL A 110 -13.62 -17.36 -3.40
C VAL A 110 -13.50 -16.58 -4.71
N ILE A 111 -12.30 -16.12 -5.06
CA ILE A 111 -12.09 -15.16 -6.16
C ILE A 111 -11.40 -15.82 -7.37
N LEU A 112 -10.54 -16.82 -7.16
CA LEU A 112 -9.57 -17.26 -8.18
C LEU A 112 -9.84 -18.58 -8.87
N SER A 113 -10.85 -19.33 -8.43
CA SER A 113 -11.34 -20.51 -9.14
C SER A 113 -11.77 -20.20 -10.57
N GLU A 114 -12.14 -18.95 -10.86
CA GLU A 114 -12.69 -18.52 -12.16
C GLU A 114 -11.67 -17.83 -13.09
N PHE A 115 -10.49 -17.44 -12.60
CA PHE A 115 -9.53 -16.71 -13.42
C PHE A 115 -8.52 -17.64 -14.13
N PRO A 116 -8.30 -17.47 -15.45
CA PRO A 116 -7.55 -18.41 -16.29
C PRO A 116 -6.06 -18.53 -15.93
N ILE A 117 -5.46 -17.50 -15.33
CA ILE A 117 -4.01 -17.39 -15.07
C ILE A 117 -3.53 -18.13 -13.81
N ASN A 118 -4.41 -18.56 -12.89
CA ASN A 118 -3.98 -19.03 -11.56
C ASN A 118 -3.32 -20.41 -11.51
N ARG A 119 -3.35 -21.19 -12.58
CA ARG A 119 -2.80 -22.55 -12.52
C ARG A 119 -1.27 -22.58 -12.50
N GLU A 120 -0.59 -21.49 -12.87
CA GLU A 120 0.85 -21.52 -13.16
C GLU A 120 1.71 -20.56 -12.34
N LEU A 121 1.12 -19.56 -11.66
CA LEU A 121 1.90 -18.53 -10.96
C LEU A 121 1.86 -18.71 -9.43
N PRO A 122 3.02 -18.70 -8.73
CA PRO A 122 3.08 -18.77 -7.28
C PRO A 122 2.43 -17.52 -6.69
N ASN A 123 1.18 -17.69 -6.26
CA ASN A 123 0.35 -16.58 -5.85
C ASN A 123 0.53 -16.26 -4.35
N VAL A 124 1.77 -16.15 -3.85
CA VAL A 124 2.05 -15.96 -2.42
C VAL A 124 2.47 -14.53 -2.11
N THR A 125 1.70 -13.83 -1.28
CA THR A 125 2.07 -12.46 -0.85
C THR A 125 3.29 -12.51 0.07
N SER A 126 4.30 -11.69 -0.22
CA SER A 126 5.55 -11.64 0.54
C SER A 126 5.41 -10.96 1.89
N TRP A 127 6.30 -11.32 2.82
CA TRP A 127 6.45 -10.65 4.12
C TRP A 127 6.70 -9.14 3.96
N ASN A 128 7.54 -8.75 2.99
CA ASN A 128 7.82 -7.34 2.67
C ASN A 128 6.55 -6.56 2.32
N THR A 129 5.68 -7.15 1.51
CA THR A 129 4.43 -6.50 1.09
C THR A 129 3.48 -6.33 2.28
N ALA A 130 3.32 -7.38 3.10
CA ALA A 130 2.47 -7.33 4.28
C ALA A 130 2.99 -6.33 5.32
N LEU A 131 4.31 -6.26 5.50
CA LEU A 131 4.94 -5.31 6.42
C LEU A 131 4.79 -3.87 5.93
N PHE A 132 4.99 -3.62 4.63
CA PHE A 132 4.75 -2.32 4.04
C PHE A 132 3.31 -1.84 4.30
N PHE A 133 2.30 -2.65 3.99
CA PHE A 133 0.90 -2.26 4.21
C PHE A 133 0.58 -2.07 5.69
N THR A 134 1.13 -2.91 6.57
CA THR A 134 0.96 -2.74 8.02
C THR A 134 1.50 -1.38 8.46
N CYS A 135 2.73 -1.05 8.07
CA CYS A 135 3.32 0.26 8.36
C CYS A 135 2.51 1.41 7.72
N TYR A 136 2.02 1.24 6.50
CA TYR A 136 1.21 2.23 5.80
C TYR A 136 -0.12 2.51 6.52
N PHE A 137 -0.85 1.47 6.92
CA PHE A 137 -2.11 1.61 7.67
C PHE A 137 -1.89 2.14 9.08
N VAL A 138 -0.79 1.77 9.76
CA VAL A 138 -0.41 2.37 11.05
C VAL A 138 -0.12 3.87 10.89
N ALA A 139 0.57 4.26 9.81
CA ALA A 139 0.83 5.66 9.53
C ALA A 139 -0.47 6.44 9.26
N LEU A 140 -1.39 5.89 8.46
CA LEU A 140 -2.72 6.46 8.24
C LEU A 140 -3.56 6.54 9.52
N TRP A 141 -3.52 5.52 10.37
CA TRP A 141 -4.17 5.55 11.68
C TRP A 141 -3.56 6.63 12.58
N GLY A 142 -2.24 6.84 12.48
CA GLY A 142 -1.49 7.90 13.13
C GLY A 142 -1.89 9.33 12.72
N PHE A 143 -2.73 9.52 11.69
CA PHE A 143 -3.35 10.83 11.44
C PHE A 143 -4.52 11.14 12.39
N ARG A 144 -5.16 10.11 12.97
CA ARG A 144 -6.29 10.27 13.90
C ARG A 144 -5.85 10.77 15.27
N THR A 145 -4.70 10.31 15.72
CA THR A 145 -4.10 10.71 16.99
C THR A 145 -2.94 11.64 16.66
N PRO A 146 -2.67 12.75 17.37
CA PRO A 146 -1.55 13.66 17.07
C PRO A 146 -0.17 13.03 17.38
N ARG A 147 0.04 11.76 17.00
CA ARG A 147 1.23 10.95 17.25
C ARG A 147 2.12 10.96 16.02
N LEU A 148 2.60 12.15 15.65
CA LEU A 148 3.52 12.36 14.53
C LEU A 148 4.72 11.40 14.56
N LYS A 149 5.23 11.08 15.76
CA LYS A 149 6.34 10.13 15.95
C LYS A 149 6.02 8.71 15.43
N VAL A 150 4.82 8.20 15.71
CA VAL A 150 4.39 6.86 15.25
C VAL A 150 4.24 6.83 13.74
N MET A 151 3.65 7.90 13.19
CA MET A 151 3.50 8.05 11.75
C MET A 151 4.84 8.11 11.01
N LEU A 152 5.79 8.94 11.48
CA LEU A 152 7.12 9.03 10.88
C LEU A 152 7.92 7.73 11.04
N ALA A 153 7.84 7.07 12.19
CA ALA A 153 8.53 5.79 12.41
C ALA A 153 8.01 4.69 11.47
N SER A 154 6.69 4.54 11.38
CA SER A 154 6.07 3.55 10.48
C SER A 154 6.36 3.84 9.01
N MET A 155 6.31 5.11 8.58
CA MET A 155 6.75 5.51 7.24
C MET A 155 8.22 5.22 6.97
N GLY A 156 9.11 5.45 7.95
CA GLY A 156 10.53 5.16 7.82
C GLY A 156 10.78 3.66 7.60
N ILE A 157 10.09 2.80 8.35
CA ILE A 157 10.16 1.34 8.14
C ILE A 157 9.65 0.96 6.75
N ALA A 158 8.50 1.51 6.33
CA ALA A 158 7.95 1.28 4.99
C ALA A 158 8.93 1.70 3.88
N ALA A 159 9.62 2.83 4.05
CA ALA A 159 10.64 3.31 3.11
C ALA A 159 11.83 2.34 3.01
N VAL A 160 12.34 1.86 4.14
CA VAL A 160 13.46 0.90 4.18
C VAL A 160 13.10 -0.38 3.43
N ILE A 161 11.90 -0.93 3.65
CA ILE A 161 11.43 -2.14 2.95
C ILE A 161 11.45 -1.94 1.42
N LEU A 162 10.96 -0.80 0.95
CA LEU A 162 10.96 -0.49 -0.48
C LEU A 162 12.37 -0.31 -1.04
N VAL A 163 13.25 0.39 -0.31
CA VAL A 163 14.65 0.56 -0.72
C VAL A 163 15.35 -0.79 -0.82
N VAL A 164 15.17 -1.67 0.17
CA VAL A 164 15.72 -3.03 0.15
C VAL A 164 15.18 -3.83 -1.04
N ALA A 165 13.88 -3.74 -1.33
CA ALA A 165 13.29 -4.40 -2.49
C ALA A 165 13.88 -3.87 -3.81
N TRP A 166 14.03 -2.54 -3.95
CA TRP A 166 14.62 -1.91 -5.13
C TRP A 166 16.10 -2.27 -5.32
N ILE A 167 16.88 -2.33 -4.25
CA ILE A 167 18.26 -2.83 -4.27
C ILE A 167 18.26 -4.30 -4.71
N GLY A 168 17.33 -5.10 -4.19
CA GLY A 168 17.13 -6.49 -4.62
C GLY A 168 16.88 -6.62 -6.11
N TYR A 169 16.00 -5.80 -6.67
CA TYR A 169 15.74 -5.77 -8.11
C TYR A 169 16.95 -5.32 -8.92
N ALA A 170 17.66 -4.28 -8.48
CA ALA A 170 18.84 -3.76 -9.17
C ALA A 170 20.00 -4.76 -9.17
N LEU A 171 20.18 -5.51 -8.07
CA LEU A 171 21.24 -6.51 -7.92
C LEU A 171 20.82 -7.91 -8.40
N GLY A 172 19.55 -8.10 -8.80
CA GLY A 172 19.02 -9.42 -9.18
C GLY A 172 19.03 -10.44 -8.04
N VAL A 173 18.82 -10.00 -6.79
CA VAL A 173 18.83 -10.85 -5.57
C VAL A 173 17.40 -11.10 -5.08
N PRO A 174 16.78 -12.27 -5.38
CA PRO A 174 15.38 -12.55 -5.04
C PRO A 174 15.09 -12.53 -3.54
N ALA A 175 16.08 -12.83 -2.70
CA ALA A 175 15.94 -12.81 -1.25
C ALA A 175 15.56 -11.41 -0.70
N LEU A 176 15.90 -10.33 -1.41
CA LEU A 176 15.67 -8.95 -0.94
C LEU A 176 14.28 -8.42 -1.30
N TYR A 177 13.77 -8.71 -2.52
CA TYR A 177 12.41 -8.32 -2.91
C TYR A 177 11.36 -9.40 -2.62
N GLY A 178 11.77 -10.64 -2.38
CA GLY A 178 10.89 -11.78 -2.12
C GLY A 178 9.84 -11.95 -3.22
N ASN A 179 8.59 -12.14 -2.83
CA ASN A 179 7.47 -12.21 -3.77
C ASN A 179 6.79 -10.85 -4.04
N MET A 180 7.45 -9.72 -3.74
CA MET A 180 6.89 -8.41 -4.05
C MET A 180 7.12 -8.07 -5.52
N SER A 181 6.09 -8.13 -6.36
CA SER A 181 6.15 -7.67 -7.77
C SER A 181 6.72 -6.27 -7.91
N MET A 182 7.45 -6.02 -9.01
CA MET A 182 7.98 -4.70 -9.34
C MET A 182 6.86 -3.66 -9.46
N ILE A 183 5.70 -4.04 -10.02
CA ILE A 183 4.51 -3.16 -10.09
C ILE A 183 4.07 -2.78 -8.68
N THR A 184 3.97 -3.77 -7.79
CA THR A 184 3.63 -3.54 -6.38
C THR A 184 4.65 -2.60 -5.72
N GLY A 185 5.95 -2.84 -5.93
CA GLY A 185 7.04 -1.97 -5.47
C GLY A 185 6.82 -0.51 -5.89
N SER A 186 6.58 -0.28 -7.18
CA SER A 186 6.37 1.06 -7.75
C SER A 186 5.13 1.74 -7.18
N ILE A 187 3.99 1.06 -7.11
CA ILE A 187 2.75 1.64 -6.58
C ILE A 187 2.91 1.97 -5.09
N CYS A 188 3.51 1.07 -4.31
CA CYS A 188 3.79 1.29 -2.90
C CYS A 188 4.73 2.49 -2.69
N SER A 189 5.76 2.67 -3.54
CA SER A 189 6.60 3.86 -3.52
C SER A 189 5.80 5.14 -3.77
N ILE A 190 4.90 5.15 -4.75
CA ILE A 190 4.05 6.31 -5.07
C ILE A 190 3.12 6.64 -3.89
N LEU A 191 2.46 5.63 -3.31
CA LEU A 191 1.60 5.78 -2.13
C LEU A 191 2.36 6.35 -0.92
N LEU A 192 3.60 5.88 -0.70
CA LEU A 192 4.44 6.35 0.40
C LEU A 192 4.86 7.81 0.23
N ILE A 193 5.23 8.21 -0.99
CA ILE A 193 5.54 9.61 -1.32
C ILE A 193 4.31 10.49 -1.08
N GLY A 194 3.14 10.03 -1.53
CA GLY A 194 1.86 10.65 -1.23
C GLY A 194 1.67 10.87 0.26
N LEU A 195 1.73 9.81 1.04
CA LEU A 195 1.57 9.88 2.49
C LEU A 195 2.58 10.84 3.15
N GLY A 196 3.83 10.86 2.69
CA GLY A 196 4.88 11.74 3.22
C GLY A 196 4.59 13.21 2.95
N SER A 197 4.07 13.53 1.77
CA SER A 197 3.63 14.89 1.46
C SER A 197 2.47 15.34 2.35
N LEU A 198 1.56 14.43 2.71
CA LEU A 198 0.46 14.72 3.64
C LEU A 198 0.99 15.10 5.02
N CYS A 199 1.98 14.37 5.56
CA CYS A 199 2.63 14.66 6.84
C CYS A 199 3.25 16.06 6.90
N ILE A 200 3.79 16.54 5.78
CA ILE A 200 4.39 17.87 5.68
C ILE A 200 3.30 18.96 5.70
N VAL A 201 2.17 18.73 5.04
CA VAL A 201 1.05 19.68 4.95
C VAL A 201 0.28 19.80 6.24
N THR A 202 0.02 18.68 6.92
CA THR A 202 -0.84 18.65 8.12
C THR A 202 -0.07 18.90 9.41
N ARG A 203 1.21 19.31 9.36
CA ARG A 203 1.95 19.68 10.57
C ARG A 203 1.09 20.68 11.35
N PRO A 204 0.69 20.35 12.60
CA PRO A 204 0.13 21.36 13.48
C PRO A 204 1.15 22.48 13.52
N ARG A 205 0.70 23.74 13.35
CA ARG A 205 1.52 24.85 13.83
C ARG A 205 1.82 24.50 15.28
N ASP A 206 3.10 24.31 15.58
CA ASP A 206 3.56 24.24 16.96
C ASP A 206 2.96 25.47 17.66
N ASN A 207 2.01 25.24 18.55
CA ASN A 207 1.58 26.22 19.53
C ASN A 207 2.66 26.31 20.62
N SER A 208 3.93 26.42 20.23
CA SER A 208 5.03 26.80 21.14
C SER A 208 5.09 28.33 21.29
N ARG A 209 3.92 28.92 21.51
CA ARG A 209 3.75 30.26 22.06
C ARG A 209 2.81 30.13 23.25
N ASP A 210 3.33 29.51 24.30
CA ASP A 210 2.99 29.78 25.69
C ASP A 210 4.31 29.87 26.46
#